data_AF-A0A2Z7BB89-F1
#
_entry.id   AF-A0A2Z7BB89-F1
#
_cell.length_a   1.000
_cell.length_b   1.000
_cell.length_c   1.000
_cell.angle_alpha   90.00
_cell.angle_beta   90.00
_cell.angle_gamma   90.00
#
_symmetry.space_group_name_H-M   'P 1'
#
loop_
_entity.id
_entity.type
_entity.pdbx_description
1 polymer ?
#
loop_
_entity_poly.entity_id
_entity_poly.type
_entity_poly.pdbx_seq_one_letter_code
_entity_poly.pdbx_strand_id
1 'polypeptide(L)'
;MELPQETEDYIRESIDHSVGLPVSSNTMLDKIRAVEAANLCLRQQYLCLQSKMREKDEIIQRKDEIIERARAEASMNAIALKRFVDENQKLAVECANLLEQSNKWERECSLYEQDREALMDFANEADEKGKEAESRNQELVEQNKKLLEELQLFRLQSEAHKDDVPDNDLHMEQVLLDSLLAVGKENLESTALGFLEENSGIEVCAKILKMWSSFRPVTQKIVAMVAEMRNLEKDKDHLKVNLHRAEEEVNVLFEECNKLNEANKKLIRQLNREMHISASDGKCMSSTSGKGKRKCSPKTSSPLERKLDFSDADSQRQPLSPLQSNSPESRTRKK
;
A
#
# COMPACT_ATOMS: atom_id res chain seq x y z
N MET A 1 58.07 -65.02 76.93
CA MET A 1 58.85 -63.83 77.31
C MET A 1 58.37 -63.45 78.69
N GLU A 2 59.24 -63.52 79.69
CA GLU A 2 58.91 -63.11 81.07
C GLU A 2 58.74 -61.58 81.10
N LEU A 3 57.72 -61.12 81.82
CA LEU A 3 57.49 -59.69 81.99
C LEU A 3 58.52 -59.13 82.97
N PRO A 4 58.93 -57.85 82.84
CA PRO A 4 59.76 -57.22 83.84
C PRO A 4 59.10 -57.28 85.22
N GLN A 5 59.87 -57.58 86.27
CA GLN A 5 59.40 -57.71 87.65
C GLN A 5 58.56 -56.50 88.11
N GLU A 6 58.97 -55.29 87.70
CA GLU A 6 58.23 -54.03 87.97
C GLU A 6 56.81 -54.04 87.39
N THR A 7 56.62 -54.68 86.23
CA THR A 7 55.31 -54.82 85.58
C THR A 7 54.47 -55.88 86.30
N GLU A 8 55.09 -56.98 86.74
CA GLU A 8 54.39 -58.02 87.51
C GLU A 8 53.93 -57.52 88.89
N ASP A 9 54.78 -56.76 89.59
CA ASP A 9 54.43 -56.15 90.88
C ASP A 9 53.38 -55.04 90.72
N TYR A 10 53.46 -54.22 89.66
CA TYR A 10 52.40 -53.26 89.32
C TYR A 10 51.04 -53.92 89.04
N ILE A 11 51.05 -55.07 88.34
CA ILE A 11 49.83 -55.84 88.04
C ILE A 11 49.26 -56.43 89.34
N ARG A 12 50.09 -57.06 90.18
CA ARG A 12 49.67 -57.62 91.48
C ARG A 12 49.04 -56.54 92.36
N GLU A 13 49.73 -55.43 92.55
CA GLU A 13 49.27 -54.31 93.37
C GLU A 13 48.03 -53.61 92.79
N SER A 14 47.83 -53.65 91.47
CA SER A 14 46.61 -53.15 90.83
C SER A 14 45.41 -54.08 91.01
N ILE A 15 45.63 -55.39 91.06
CA ILE A 15 44.59 -56.37 91.39
C ILE A 15 44.20 -56.22 92.87
N ASP A 16 45.19 -56.13 93.76
CA ASP A 16 44.99 -55.90 95.20
C ASP A 16 44.19 -54.61 95.46
N HIS A 17 44.51 -53.52 94.75
CA HIS A 17 43.73 -52.28 94.81
C HIS A 17 42.25 -52.48 94.44
N SER A 18 42.00 -53.26 93.38
CA SER A 18 40.66 -53.46 92.82
C SER A 18 39.76 -54.30 93.73
N VAL A 19 40.36 -55.11 94.62
CA VAL A 19 39.65 -55.89 95.66
C VAL A 19 39.62 -55.19 97.03
N GLY A 20 40.08 -53.93 97.11
CA GLY A 20 40.02 -53.09 98.32
C GLY A 20 41.19 -53.24 99.28
N LEU A 21 42.29 -53.87 98.87
CA LEU A 21 43.51 -53.99 99.68
C LEU A 21 44.40 -52.74 99.53
N PRO A 22 45.17 -52.37 100.58
CA PRO A 22 46.07 -51.22 100.54
C PRO A 22 47.22 -51.45 99.56
N VAL A 23 47.52 -50.42 98.79
CA VAL A 23 48.54 -50.42 97.72
C VAL A 23 49.78 -49.65 98.17
N SER A 24 50.95 -49.96 97.62
CA SER A 24 52.15 -49.17 97.90
C SER A 24 52.00 -47.72 97.42
N SER A 25 52.66 -46.79 98.12
CA SER A 25 52.69 -45.38 97.70
C SER A 25 53.37 -45.19 96.34
N ASN A 26 54.27 -46.09 95.95
CA ASN A 26 55.00 -46.02 94.69
C ASN A 26 54.07 -46.34 93.51
N THR A 27 53.29 -47.42 93.59
CA THR A 27 52.31 -47.78 92.56
C THR A 27 51.22 -46.71 92.41
N MET A 28 50.82 -46.03 93.49
CA MET A 28 49.90 -44.89 93.41
C MET A 28 50.52 -43.69 92.67
N LEU A 29 51.78 -43.35 92.95
CA LEU A 29 52.48 -42.26 92.27
C LEU A 29 52.70 -42.56 90.78
N ASP A 30 53.03 -43.80 90.43
CA ASP A 30 53.21 -44.20 89.03
C ASP A 30 51.88 -44.15 88.26
N LYS A 31 50.76 -44.54 88.90
CA LYS A 31 49.41 -44.34 88.32
C LYS A 31 49.10 -42.87 88.08
N ILE A 32 49.41 -42.00 89.04
CA ILE A 32 49.21 -40.54 88.90
C ILE A 32 50.02 -40.02 87.71
N ARG A 33 51.32 -40.34 87.63
CA ARG A 33 52.18 -39.92 86.51
C ARG A 33 51.70 -40.44 85.16
N ALA A 34 51.27 -41.70 85.11
CA ALA A 34 50.72 -42.30 83.89
C ALA A 34 49.42 -41.60 83.45
N VAL A 35 48.53 -41.28 84.39
CA VAL A 35 47.29 -40.52 84.10
C VAL A 35 47.60 -39.09 83.69
N GLU A 36 48.56 -38.41 84.33
CA GLU A 36 49.00 -37.07 83.95
C GLU A 36 49.59 -37.04 82.54
N ALA A 37 50.45 -38.01 82.19
CA ALA A 37 51.00 -38.17 80.85
C ALA A 37 49.90 -38.45 79.81
N ALA A 38 48.97 -39.35 80.11
CA ALA A 38 47.83 -39.64 79.23
C ALA A 38 46.92 -38.41 79.04
N ASN A 39 46.66 -37.65 80.09
CA ASN A 39 45.90 -36.40 80.03
C ASN A 39 46.60 -35.33 79.19
N LEU A 40 47.93 -35.22 79.31
CA LEU A 40 48.73 -34.31 78.48
C LEU A 40 48.63 -34.68 77.00
N CYS A 41 48.78 -35.97 76.67
CA CYS A 41 48.62 -36.47 75.31
C CYS A 41 47.21 -36.22 74.77
N LEU A 42 46.17 -36.51 75.55
CA LEU A 42 44.78 -36.27 75.16
C LEU A 42 44.50 -34.78 74.92
N ARG A 43 45.00 -33.90 75.80
CA ARG A 43 44.89 -32.45 75.64
C ARG A 43 45.57 -31.96 74.36
N GLN A 44 46.75 -32.49 74.05
CA GLN A 44 47.46 -32.13 72.82
C GLN A 44 46.69 -32.59 71.57
N GLN A 45 46.12 -33.80 71.59
CA GLN A 45 45.27 -34.31 70.51
C GLN A 45 44.01 -33.44 70.34
N TYR A 46 43.35 -33.07 71.44
CA TYR A 46 42.18 -32.20 71.41
C TYR A 46 42.50 -30.84 70.76
N LEU A 47 43.61 -30.20 71.16
CA LEU A 47 44.03 -28.93 70.56
C LEU A 47 44.36 -29.06 69.07
N CYS A 48 45.00 -30.15 68.66
CA CYS A 48 45.27 -30.44 67.24
C CYS A 48 43.97 -30.58 66.44
N LEU A 49 42.99 -31.35 66.95
CA LEU A 49 41.69 -31.53 66.31
C LEU A 49 40.91 -30.21 66.25
N GLN A 50 40.91 -29.43 67.33
CA GLN A 50 40.26 -28.11 67.36
C GLN A 50 40.88 -27.16 66.33
N SER A 51 42.20 -27.18 66.14
CA SER A 51 42.86 -26.39 65.09
C SER A 51 42.42 -26.84 63.69
N LYS A 52 42.39 -28.15 63.43
CA LYS A 52 41.96 -28.70 62.13
C LYS A 52 40.49 -28.40 61.83
N MET A 53 39.63 -28.39 62.84
CA MET A 53 38.22 -27.99 62.66
C MET A 53 38.10 -26.53 62.24
N ARG A 54 38.77 -25.61 62.95
CA ARG A 54 38.75 -24.18 62.59
C ARG A 54 39.28 -23.93 61.18
N GLU A 55 40.37 -24.61 60.79
CA GLU A 55 40.91 -24.52 59.43
C GLU A 55 39.89 -24.98 58.38
N LYS A 56 39.18 -26.08 58.63
CA LYS A 56 38.10 -26.55 57.74
C LYS A 56 36.95 -25.55 57.65
N ASP A 57 36.54 -24.96 58.76
CA ASP A 57 35.47 -23.96 58.78
C ASP A 57 35.85 -22.72 57.96
N GLU A 58 37.10 -22.24 58.06
CA GLU A 58 37.62 -21.15 57.22
C GLU A 58 37.63 -21.52 55.72
N ILE A 59 38.03 -22.76 55.39
CA ILE A 59 38.03 -23.23 54.00
C ILE A 59 36.61 -23.29 53.46
N ILE A 60 35.63 -23.75 54.25
CA ILE A 60 34.22 -23.80 53.87
C ILE A 60 33.71 -22.38 53.60
N GLN A 61 33.96 -21.43 54.51
CA GLN A 61 33.56 -20.03 54.32
C GLN A 61 34.15 -19.43 53.03
N ARG A 62 35.45 -19.63 52.77
CA ARG A 62 36.09 -19.16 51.53
C ARG A 62 35.46 -19.79 50.29
N LYS A 63 35.10 -21.07 50.34
CA LYS A 63 34.43 -21.75 49.22
C LYS A 63 33.04 -21.19 48.98
N ASP A 64 32.27 -20.95 50.03
CA ASP A 64 30.93 -20.37 49.92
C ASP A 64 30.98 -18.97 49.28
N GLU A 65 31.94 -18.13 49.68
CA GLU A 65 32.15 -16.83 49.04
C GLU A 65 32.50 -16.93 47.54
N ILE A 66 33.32 -17.91 47.16
CA ILE A 66 33.67 -18.15 45.75
C ILE A 66 32.43 -18.59 44.97
N ILE A 67 31.60 -19.46 45.54
CA ILE A 67 30.36 -19.94 44.93
C ILE A 67 29.40 -18.77 44.73
N GLU A 68 29.22 -17.91 45.73
CA GLU A 68 28.33 -16.75 45.60
C GLU A 68 28.83 -15.74 44.55
N ARG A 69 30.15 -15.50 44.48
CA ARG A 69 30.73 -14.68 43.40
C ARG A 69 30.49 -15.29 42.02
N ALA A 70 30.70 -16.59 41.86
CA ALA A 70 30.45 -17.29 40.60
C ALA A 70 28.97 -17.27 40.20
N ARG A 71 28.05 -17.39 41.17
CA ARG A 71 26.60 -17.26 40.94
C ARG A 71 26.21 -15.86 40.49
N ALA A 72 26.76 -14.82 41.13
CA ALA A 72 26.50 -13.43 40.74
C ALA A 72 27.01 -13.15 39.31
N GLU A 73 28.22 -13.60 38.98
CA GLU A 73 28.80 -13.47 37.64
C GLU A 73 27.98 -14.21 36.58
N ALA A 74 27.61 -15.47 36.84
CA ALA A 74 26.76 -16.25 35.95
C ALA A 74 25.39 -15.60 35.72
N SER A 75 24.80 -15.01 36.75
CA SER A 75 23.51 -14.29 36.66
C SER A 75 23.63 -13.05 35.78
N MET A 76 24.66 -12.22 35.98
CA MET A 76 24.90 -11.05 35.13
C MET A 76 25.14 -11.44 33.67
N ASN A 77 25.92 -12.49 33.43
CA ASN A 77 26.19 -13.01 32.09
C ASN A 77 24.91 -13.55 31.42
N ALA A 78 24.07 -14.26 32.16
CA ALA A 78 22.78 -14.74 31.65
C ALA A 78 21.85 -13.59 31.23
N ILE A 79 21.79 -12.51 32.02
CA ILE A 79 21.01 -11.31 31.68
C ILE A 79 21.59 -10.61 30.44
N ALA A 80 22.91 -10.48 30.35
CA ALA A 80 23.56 -9.87 29.20
C ALA A 80 23.30 -10.67 27.91
N LEU A 81 23.42 -12.00 27.96
CA LEU A 81 23.10 -12.89 26.85
C LEU A 81 21.63 -12.79 26.44
N LYS A 82 20.71 -12.74 27.40
CA LYS A 82 19.28 -12.56 27.13
C LYS A 82 19.02 -11.26 26.36
N ARG A 83 19.58 -10.14 26.81
CA ARG A 83 19.44 -8.84 26.12
C ARG A 83 20.01 -8.89 24.70
N PHE A 84 21.16 -9.52 24.52
CA PHE A 84 21.76 -9.68 23.20
C PHE A 84 20.86 -10.50 22.25
N VAL A 85 20.25 -11.58 22.75
CA VAL A 85 19.31 -12.39 21.97
C VAL A 85 18.06 -11.57 21.61
N ASP A 86 17.50 -10.81 22.55
CA ASP A 86 16.32 -9.98 22.31
C ASP A 86 16.61 -8.88 21.26
N GLU A 87 17.78 -8.22 21.34
CA GLU A 87 18.22 -7.23 20.36
C GLU A 87 18.47 -7.85 18.98
N ASN A 88 19.10 -9.02 18.92
CA ASN A 88 19.34 -9.73 17.66
C ASN A 88 18.02 -10.16 17.00
N GLN A 89 17.05 -10.62 17.80
CA GLN A 89 15.71 -10.94 17.31
C GLN A 89 14.99 -9.70 16.77
N LYS A 90 15.11 -8.55 17.45
CA LYS A 90 14.56 -7.28 16.98
C LYS A 90 15.19 -6.85 15.65
N LEU A 91 16.52 -6.92 15.53
CA LEU A 91 17.24 -6.62 14.31
C LEU A 91 16.83 -7.56 13.16
N ALA A 92 16.63 -8.85 13.43
CA ALA A 92 16.17 -9.79 12.42
C ALA A 92 14.77 -9.41 11.86
N VAL A 93 13.86 -8.97 12.73
CA VAL A 93 12.53 -8.47 12.30
C VAL A 93 12.67 -7.18 11.49
N GLU A 94 13.52 -6.24 11.90
CA GLU A 94 13.78 -5.01 11.14
C GLU A 94 14.38 -5.30 9.77
N CYS A 95 15.32 -6.25 9.66
CA CYS A 95 15.86 -6.71 8.38
C CYS A 95 14.78 -7.34 7.50
N ALA A 96 13.89 -8.16 8.04
CA ALA A 96 12.79 -8.76 7.29
C ALA A 96 11.83 -7.67 6.74
N ASN A 97 11.48 -6.69 7.56
CA ASN A 97 10.63 -5.57 7.14
C ASN A 97 11.29 -4.71 6.06
N LEU A 98 12.59 -4.41 6.18
CA LEU A 98 13.33 -3.66 5.16
C LEU A 98 13.43 -4.43 3.85
N LEU A 99 13.60 -5.75 3.90
CA LEU A 99 13.58 -6.61 2.71
C LEU A 99 12.20 -6.60 2.04
N GLU A 100 11.13 -6.68 2.82
CA GLU A 100 9.76 -6.60 2.29
C GLU A 100 9.50 -5.25 1.60
N GLN A 101 9.94 -4.15 2.20
CA GLN A 101 9.87 -2.82 1.59
C GLN A 101 10.71 -2.72 0.32
N SER A 102 11.94 -3.25 0.33
CA SER A 102 12.80 -3.30 -0.86
C SER A 102 12.10 -4.04 -2.01
N ASN A 103 11.52 -5.20 -1.73
CA ASN A 103 10.77 -5.97 -2.72
C ASN A 103 9.53 -5.24 -3.22
N LYS A 104 8.86 -4.43 -2.38
CA LYS A 104 7.73 -3.58 -2.80
C LYS A 104 8.20 -2.52 -3.80
N TRP A 105 9.29 -1.83 -3.52
CA TRP A 105 9.84 -0.82 -4.43
C TRP A 105 10.40 -1.42 -5.71
N GLU A 106 11.01 -2.60 -5.65
CA GLU A 106 11.48 -3.30 -6.84
C GLU A 106 10.32 -3.62 -7.80
N ARG A 107 9.20 -4.15 -7.29
CA ARG A 107 8.00 -4.38 -8.08
C ARG A 107 7.45 -3.09 -8.70
N GLU A 108 7.43 -2.00 -7.93
CA GLU A 108 6.96 -0.70 -8.41
C GLU A 108 7.86 -0.13 -9.51
N CYS A 109 9.18 -0.27 -9.39
CA CYS A 109 10.14 0.09 -10.44
C CYS A 109 9.91 -0.73 -11.71
N SER A 110 9.71 -2.04 -11.60
CA SER A 110 9.40 -2.89 -12.75
C SER A 110 8.10 -2.47 -13.45
N LEU A 111 7.08 -2.06 -12.70
CA LEU A 111 5.85 -1.51 -13.29
C LEU A 111 6.12 -0.20 -14.05
N TYR A 112 6.95 0.70 -13.52
CA TYR A 112 7.31 1.93 -14.24
C TYR A 112 8.10 1.66 -15.52
N GLU A 113 8.97 0.64 -15.51
CA GLU A 113 9.69 0.21 -16.71
C GLU A 113 8.73 -0.33 -17.77
N GLN A 114 7.78 -1.18 -17.38
CA GLN A 114 6.73 -1.70 -18.27
C GLN A 114 5.86 -0.57 -18.84
N ASP A 115 5.40 0.36 -18.00
CA ASP A 115 4.58 1.49 -18.44
C ASP A 115 5.35 2.38 -19.43
N ARG A 116 6.65 2.62 -19.18
CA ARG A 116 7.51 3.38 -20.10
C ARG A 116 7.65 2.68 -21.46
N GLU A 117 7.84 1.37 -21.45
CA GLU A 117 7.95 0.56 -22.68
C GLU A 117 6.64 0.58 -23.46
N ALA A 118 5.50 0.37 -22.79
CA ALA A 118 4.18 0.44 -23.42
C ALA A 118 3.87 1.80 -24.05
N LEU A 119 4.29 2.90 -23.41
CA LEU A 119 4.14 4.25 -23.97
C LEU A 119 5.06 4.48 -25.18
N MET A 120 6.27 3.90 -25.17
CA MET A 120 7.17 3.97 -26.32
C MET A 120 6.59 3.22 -27.52
N ASP A 121 6.07 2.02 -27.31
CA ASP A 121 5.41 1.24 -28.37
C ASP A 121 4.18 1.96 -28.93
N PHE A 122 3.37 2.57 -28.05
CA PHE A 122 2.23 3.37 -28.49
C PHE A 122 2.66 4.57 -29.35
N ALA A 123 3.73 5.27 -28.97
CA ALA A 123 4.26 6.39 -29.75
C ALA A 123 4.75 5.93 -31.12
N ASN A 124 5.41 4.78 -31.20
CA ASN A 124 5.84 4.17 -32.46
C ASN A 124 4.63 3.80 -33.34
N GLU A 125 3.58 3.18 -32.78
CA GLU A 125 2.36 2.83 -33.51
C GLU A 125 1.62 4.09 -34.02
N ALA A 126 1.57 5.14 -33.21
CA ALA A 126 0.96 6.41 -33.60
C ALA A 126 1.72 7.10 -34.75
N ASP A 127 3.06 7.09 -34.71
CA ASP A 127 3.91 7.62 -35.78
C ASP A 127 3.72 6.85 -37.10
N GLU A 128 3.70 5.52 -37.05
CA GLU A 128 3.43 4.68 -38.23
C GLU A 128 2.03 4.94 -38.82
N LYS A 129 0.99 5.04 -37.99
CA LYS A 129 -0.36 5.41 -38.45
C LYS A 129 -0.39 6.82 -39.07
N GLY A 130 0.39 7.75 -38.52
CA GLY A 130 0.57 9.08 -39.09
C GLY A 130 1.15 9.03 -40.48
N LYS A 131 2.25 8.28 -40.68
CA LYS A 131 2.88 8.07 -41.99
C LYS A 131 1.94 7.39 -42.99
N GLU A 132 1.16 6.40 -42.56
CA GLU A 132 0.16 5.77 -43.41
C GLU A 132 -0.93 6.75 -43.86
N ALA A 133 -1.46 7.55 -42.94
CA ALA A 133 -2.49 8.55 -43.24
C ALA A 133 -1.96 9.65 -44.17
N GLU A 134 -0.72 10.10 -43.95
CA GLU A 134 -0.05 11.06 -44.83
C GLU A 134 0.11 10.49 -46.24
N SER A 135 0.60 9.26 -46.35
CA SER A 135 0.76 8.57 -47.65
C SER A 135 -0.57 8.46 -48.39
N ARG A 136 -1.64 8.03 -47.71
CA ARG A 136 -3.00 7.98 -48.30
C ARG A 136 -3.50 9.35 -48.74
N ASN A 137 -3.23 10.40 -47.96
CA ASN A 137 -3.63 11.76 -48.31
C ASN A 137 -2.88 12.26 -49.54
N GLN A 138 -1.56 12.01 -49.63
CA GLN A 138 -0.77 12.35 -50.81
C GLN A 138 -1.31 11.65 -52.08
N GLU A 139 -1.67 10.37 -51.99
CA GLU A 139 -2.31 9.63 -53.08
C GLU A 139 -3.65 10.26 -53.50
N LEU A 140 -4.51 10.60 -52.55
CA LEU A 140 -5.81 11.24 -52.81
C LEU A 140 -5.66 12.66 -53.38
N VAL A 141 -4.67 13.43 -52.92
CA VAL A 141 -4.36 14.76 -53.46
C VAL A 141 -3.94 14.65 -54.92
N GLU A 142 -3.09 13.68 -55.25
CA GLU A 142 -2.67 13.44 -56.63
C GLU A 142 -3.83 12.96 -57.53
N GLN A 143 -4.73 12.10 -57.00
CA GLN A 143 -5.95 11.70 -57.71
C GLN A 143 -6.91 12.88 -57.94
N ASN A 144 -7.14 13.71 -56.93
CA ASN A 144 -7.98 14.91 -57.04
C ASN A 144 -7.41 15.88 -58.07
N LYS A 145 -6.10 16.08 -58.10
CA LYS A 145 -5.44 16.92 -59.10
C LYS A 145 -5.75 16.43 -60.52
N LYS A 146 -5.61 15.13 -60.78
CA LYS A 146 -5.94 14.53 -62.09
C LYS A 146 -7.41 14.73 -62.46
N LEU A 147 -8.34 14.49 -61.54
CA LEU A 147 -9.77 14.71 -61.76
C LEU A 147 -10.10 16.19 -62.04
N LEU A 148 -9.42 17.11 -61.37
CA LEU A 148 -9.61 18.55 -61.56
C LEU A 148 -9.10 18.99 -62.94
N GLU A 149 -7.95 18.46 -63.38
CA GLU A 149 -7.44 18.62 -64.75
C GLU A 149 -8.45 18.08 -65.78
N GLU A 150 -9.01 16.88 -65.57
CA GLU A 150 -10.07 16.31 -66.43
C GLU A 150 -11.35 17.17 -66.48
N LEU A 151 -11.83 17.65 -65.33
CA LEU A 151 -13.01 18.53 -65.27
C LEU A 151 -12.77 19.87 -65.98
N GLN A 152 -11.57 20.44 -65.88
CA GLN A 152 -11.22 21.65 -66.63
C GLN A 152 -11.29 21.40 -68.14
N LEU A 153 -10.84 20.23 -68.62
CA LEU A 153 -10.98 19.85 -70.02
C LEU A 153 -12.44 19.76 -70.45
N PHE A 154 -13.31 19.11 -69.65
CA PHE A 154 -14.75 19.03 -69.94
C PHE A 154 -15.44 20.39 -69.92
N ARG A 155 -15.06 21.28 -68.99
CA ARG A 155 -15.62 22.63 -68.90
C ARG A 155 -15.34 23.43 -70.16
N LEU A 156 -14.09 23.41 -70.65
CA LEU A 156 -13.70 24.08 -71.90
C LEU A 156 -14.48 23.54 -73.10
N GLN A 157 -14.80 22.24 -73.13
CA GLN A 157 -15.65 21.65 -74.16
C GLN A 157 -17.12 22.09 -74.05
N SER A 158 -17.63 22.29 -72.83
CA SER A 158 -19.02 22.67 -72.57
C SER A 158 -19.30 24.15 -72.84
N GLU A 159 -18.34 25.03 -72.56
CA GLU A 159 -18.43 26.47 -72.87
C GLU A 159 -18.43 26.74 -74.37
N ALA A 160 -17.97 25.80 -75.19
CA ALA A 160 -18.12 25.85 -76.65
C ALA A 160 -19.55 25.57 -77.16
N HIS A 161 -20.53 25.35 -76.26
CA HIS A 161 -21.88 24.89 -76.62
C HIS A 161 -23.04 25.59 -75.90
N LYS A 162 -22.84 26.79 -75.33
CA LYS A 162 -23.91 27.56 -74.69
C LYS A 162 -24.35 28.75 -75.55
N ASP A 163 -25.34 28.52 -76.42
CA ASP A 163 -26.31 29.52 -76.84
C ASP A 163 -27.72 28.94 -76.68
N ASP A 164 -28.63 29.80 -76.23
CA ASP A 164 -30.09 29.69 -76.13
C ASP A 164 -30.74 28.77 -75.07
N VAL A 165 -31.47 29.38 -74.12
CA VAL A 165 -32.94 29.52 -74.16
C VAL A 165 -33.45 30.12 -72.83
N PRO A 166 -34.51 30.96 -72.83
CA PRO A 166 -34.93 31.77 -71.69
C PRO A 166 -36.11 31.19 -70.89
N ASP A 167 -36.08 31.62 -69.62
CA ASP A 167 -37.12 31.99 -68.67
C ASP A 167 -38.60 31.64 -68.93
N ASN A 168 -39.17 30.86 -68.02
CA ASN A 168 -40.59 30.51 -67.94
C ASN A 168 -40.99 30.59 -66.46
N ASP A 169 -41.23 31.81 -65.98
CA ASP A 169 -41.15 32.21 -64.56
C ASP A 169 -42.06 31.41 -63.59
N LEU A 170 -43.21 30.89 -64.03
CA LEU A 170 -44.08 30.00 -63.21
C LEU A 170 -43.62 28.53 -63.20
N HIS A 171 -42.97 28.07 -64.26
CA HIS A 171 -42.33 26.76 -64.28
C HIS A 171 -41.01 26.80 -63.51
N MET A 172 -40.30 27.93 -63.57
CA MET A 172 -39.09 28.21 -62.81
C MET A 172 -39.35 28.19 -61.31
N GLU A 173 -40.39 28.84 -60.78
CA GLU A 173 -40.72 28.74 -59.35
C GLU A 173 -40.95 27.29 -58.91
N GLN A 174 -41.72 26.53 -59.70
CA GLN A 174 -41.99 25.11 -59.44
C GLN A 174 -40.70 24.25 -59.53
N VAL A 175 -39.83 24.51 -60.51
CA VAL A 175 -38.55 23.83 -60.73
C VAL A 175 -37.52 24.20 -59.68
N LEU A 176 -37.55 25.44 -59.18
CA LEU A 176 -36.71 25.93 -58.09
C LEU A 176 -37.13 25.29 -56.76
N LEU A 177 -38.44 25.15 -56.52
CA LEU A 177 -38.98 24.40 -55.38
C LEU A 177 -38.61 22.91 -55.45
N ASP A 178 -38.75 22.29 -56.62
CA ASP A 178 -38.34 20.90 -56.86
C ASP A 178 -36.82 20.72 -56.67
N SER A 179 -36.02 21.68 -57.15
CA SER A 179 -34.55 21.67 -57.01
C SER A 179 -34.09 21.91 -55.58
N LEU A 180 -34.71 22.85 -54.84
CA LEU A 180 -34.41 23.10 -53.43
C LEU A 180 -34.76 21.89 -52.57
N LEU A 181 -35.90 21.26 -52.85
CA LEU A 181 -36.31 20.05 -52.16
C LEU A 181 -35.44 18.85 -52.55
N ALA A 182 -34.88 18.78 -53.76
CA ALA A 182 -33.93 17.73 -54.15
C ALA A 182 -32.62 17.76 -53.33
N VAL A 183 -32.22 18.92 -52.79
CA VAL A 183 -31.06 19.04 -51.88
C VAL A 183 -31.36 18.48 -50.48
N GLY A 184 -32.64 18.34 -50.11
CA GLY A 184 -33.06 17.78 -48.82
C GLY A 184 -33.05 16.24 -48.81
N LYS A 185 -32.62 15.64 -47.68
CA LYS A 185 -32.44 14.20 -47.43
C LYS A 185 -33.45 13.28 -48.14
N GLU A 186 -32.95 12.19 -48.70
CA GLU A 186 -33.68 11.28 -49.60
C GLU A 186 -34.62 10.26 -48.91
N ASN A 187 -34.64 10.17 -47.58
CA ASN A 187 -35.34 9.10 -46.84
C ASN A 187 -36.53 9.57 -45.98
N LEU A 188 -37.31 10.52 -46.50
CA LEU A 188 -38.38 11.22 -45.76
C LEU A 188 -39.74 10.51 -45.81
N GLU A 189 -39.97 9.63 -46.78
CA GLU A 189 -41.30 9.03 -47.03
C GLU A 189 -41.76 8.06 -45.94
N SER A 190 -40.84 7.26 -45.39
CA SER A 190 -41.15 6.33 -44.29
C SER A 190 -41.51 7.08 -43.00
N THR A 191 -40.85 8.21 -42.73
CA THR A 191 -41.14 9.08 -41.59
C THR A 191 -42.52 9.73 -41.71
N ALA A 192 -42.92 10.13 -42.92
CA ALA A 192 -44.23 10.72 -43.18
C ALA A 192 -45.37 9.71 -42.96
N LEU A 193 -45.22 8.50 -43.51
CA LEU A 193 -46.22 7.45 -43.39
C LEU A 193 -46.37 6.98 -41.93
N GLY A 194 -45.26 6.74 -41.23
CA GLY A 194 -45.29 6.38 -39.81
C GLY A 194 -45.98 7.44 -38.95
N PHE A 195 -45.69 8.73 -39.19
CA PHE A 195 -46.37 9.83 -38.49
C PHE A 195 -47.86 9.89 -38.78
N LEU A 196 -48.28 9.72 -40.04
CA LEU A 196 -49.70 9.74 -40.41
C LEU A 196 -50.46 8.52 -39.88
N GLU A 197 -49.82 7.36 -39.79
CA GLU A 197 -50.37 6.14 -39.17
C GLU A 197 -50.54 6.30 -37.65
N GLU A 198 -49.51 6.80 -36.95
CA GLU A 198 -49.57 7.10 -35.51
C GLU A 198 -50.66 8.13 -35.18
N ASN A 199 -50.94 9.07 -36.10
CA ASN A 199 -51.93 10.13 -35.92
C ASN A 199 -53.24 9.87 -36.69
N SER A 200 -53.51 8.63 -37.10
CA SER A 200 -54.72 8.24 -37.86
C SER A 200 -56.04 8.50 -37.12
N GLY A 201 -56.01 8.75 -35.80
CA GLY A 201 -57.14 9.22 -35.01
C GLY A 201 -57.54 10.68 -35.30
N ILE A 202 -56.69 11.47 -35.95
CA ILE A 202 -56.97 12.84 -36.37
C ILE A 202 -57.55 12.81 -37.79
N GLU A 203 -58.76 13.35 -37.97
CA GLU A 203 -59.51 13.30 -39.24
C GLU A 203 -58.69 13.81 -40.43
N VAL A 204 -57.87 14.84 -40.23
CA VAL A 204 -57.00 15.43 -41.24
C VAL A 204 -55.88 14.46 -41.65
N CYS A 205 -55.20 13.84 -40.69
CA CYS A 205 -54.15 12.85 -40.95
C CYS A 205 -54.71 11.61 -41.64
N ALA A 206 -55.90 11.15 -41.25
CA ALA A 206 -56.58 10.02 -41.90
C ALA A 206 -56.97 10.32 -43.36
N LYS A 207 -57.42 11.55 -43.66
CA LYS A 207 -57.72 11.99 -45.04
C LYS A 207 -56.46 12.12 -45.89
N ILE A 208 -55.39 12.69 -45.33
CA ILE A 208 -54.08 12.82 -46.00
C ILE A 208 -53.51 11.43 -46.30
N LEU A 209 -53.57 10.48 -45.36
CA LEU A 209 -53.12 9.10 -45.55
C LEU A 209 -53.88 8.40 -46.69
N LYS A 210 -55.20 8.57 -46.77
CA LYS A 210 -56.04 7.98 -47.84
C LYS A 210 -55.75 8.55 -49.24
N MET A 211 -55.31 9.81 -49.31
CA MET A 211 -54.98 10.50 -50.57
C MET A 211 -53.47 10.51 -50.85
N TRP A 212 -52.66 9.82 -50.06
CA TRP A 212 -51.20 9.90 -50.10
C TRP A 212 -50.62 9.66 -51.50
N SER A 213 -51.05 8.59 -52.17
CA SER A 213 -50.60 8.21 -53.52
C SER A 213 -51.08 9.13 -54.63
N SER A 214 -52.02 10.05 -54.34
CA SER A 214 -52.54 11.03 -55.30
C SER A 214 -51.88 12.41 -55.17
N PHE A 215 -51.09 12.62 -54.12
CA PHE A 215 -50.34 13.86 -53.94
C PHE A 215 -49.11 13.93 -54.84
N ARG A 216 -48.73 15.16 -55.20
CA ARG A 216 -47.48 15.41 -55.92
C ARG A 216 -46.28 15.14 -54.98
N PRO A 217 -45.12 14.73 -55.50
CA PRO A 217 -43.91 14.46 -54.69
C PRO A 217 -43.52 15.61 -53.75
N VAL A 218 -43.66 16.86 -54.21
CA VAL A 218 -43.44 18.07 -53.38
C VAL A 218 -44.35 18.10 -52.16
N THR A 219 -45.64 17.81 -52.37
CA THR A 219 -46.64 17.81 -51.30
C THR A 219 -46.36 16.68 -50.31
N GLN A 220 -45.96 15.50 -50.78
CA GLN A 220 -45.53 14.39 -49.93
C GLN A 220 -44.29 14.76 -49.11
N LYS A 221 -43.31 15.42 -49.72
CA LYS A 221 -42.07 15.86 -49.06
C LYS A 221 -42.31 16.95 -48.01
N ILE A 222 -43.22 17.89 -48.27
CA ILE A 222 -43.65 18.88 -47.27
C ILE A 222 -44.31 18.20 -46.07
N VAL A 223 -45.20 17.23 -46.31
CA VAL A 223 -45.85 16.47 -45.22
C VAL A 223 -44.82 15.67 -44.43
N ALA A 224 -43.81 15.10 -45.09
CA ALA A 224 -42.70 14.42 -44.44
C ALA A 224 -41.86 15.35 -43.56
N MET A 225 -41.55 16.56 -44.05
CA MET A 225 -40.84 17.56 -43.25
C MET A 225 -41.66 18.02 -42.04
N VAL A 226 -42.99 18.15 -42.18
CA VAL A 226 -43.88 18.45 -41.04
C VAL A 226 -43.87 17.31 -40.03
N ALA A 227 -43.86 16.06 -40.47
CA ALA A 227 -43.73 14.88 -39.60
C ALA A 227 -42.38 14.88 -38.84
N GLU A 228 -41.27 15.11 -39.53
CA GLU A 228 -39.95 15.25 -38.90
C GLU A 228 -39.91 16.41 -37.90
N MET A 229 -40.48 17.56 -38.26
CA MET A 229 -40.55 18.72 -37.36
C MET A 229 -41.29 18.39 -36.07
N ARG A 230 -42.39 17.62 -36.15
CA ARG A 230 -43.14 17.17 -34.97
C ARG A 230 -42.38 16.15 -34.13
N ASN A 231 -41.64 15.24 -34.75
CA ASN A 231 -40.80 14.29 -34.01
C ASN A 231 -39.64 15.00 -33.31
N LEU A 232 -38.98 15.94 -33.99
CA LEU A 232 -37.93 16.78 -33.38
C LEU A 232 -38.47 17.66 -32.25
N GLU A 233 -39.72 18.10 -32.32
CA GLU A 233 -40.39 18.82 -31.24
C GLU A 233 -40.56 17.93 -29.99
N LYS A 234 -41.00 16.67 -30.17
CA LYS A 234 -41.07 15.68 -29.07
C LYS A 234 -39.68 15.38 -28.50
N ASP A 235 -38.68 15.15 -29.35
CA ASP A 235 -37.31 14.88 -28.93
C ASP A 235 -36.71 16.05 -28.15
N LYS A 236 -36.97 17.29 -28.59
CA LYS A 236 -36.58 18.50 -27.88
C LYS A 236 -37.19 18.55 -26.48
N ASP A 237 -38.46 18.20 -26.32
CA ASP A 237 -39.09 18.20 -25.00
C ASP A 237 -38.55 17.07 -24.11
N HIS A 238 -38.27 15.88 -24.65
CA HIS A 238 -37.56 14.82 -23.94
C HIS A 238 -36.16 15.25 -23.50
N LEU A 239 -35.40 15.91 -24.38
CA LEU A 239 -34.07 16.42 -24.06
C LEU A 239 -34.11 17.49 -22.97
N LYS A 240 -35.12 18.37 -22.95
CA LYS A 240 -35.30 19.33 -21.84
C LYS A 240 -35.54 18.62 -20.51
N VAL A 241 -36.39 17.58 -20.49
CA VAL A 241 -36.64 16.80 -19.26
C VAL A 241 -35.38 16.11 -18.79
N ASN A 242 -34.62 15.48 -19.70
CA ASN A 242 -33.34 14.84 -19.37
C ASN A 242 -32.30 15.83 -18.86
N LEU A 243 -32.23 17.02 -19.46
CA LEU A 243 -31.35 18.09 -19.00
C LEU A 243 -31.71 18.51 -17.57
N HIS A 244 -33.00 18.71 -17.28
CA HIS A 244 -33.44 19.10 -15.95
C HIS A 244 -33.11 18.02 -14.89
N ARG A 245 -33.31 16.74 -15.22
CA ARG A 245 -32.89 15.63 -14.37
C ARG A 245 -31.36 15.63 -14.15
N ALA A 246 -30.57 15.85 -15.19
CA ALA A 246 -29.11 15.91 -15.06
C ALA A 246 -28.66 17.08 -14.17
N GLU A 247 -29.34 18.23 -14.25
CA GLU A 247 -29.11 19.36 -13.35
C GLU A 247 -29.44 19.03 -11.89
N GLU A 248 -30.54 18.32 -11.63
CA GLU A 248 -30.90 17.83 -10.29
C GLU A 248 -29.85 16.85 -9.73
N GLU A 249 -29.39 15.90 -10.53
CA GLU A 249 -28.34 14.94 -10.15
C GLU A 249 -27.02 15.66 -9.81
N VAL A 250 -26.63 16.66 -10.60
CA VAL A 250 -25.46 17.49 -10.32
C VAL A 250 -25.61 18.25 -9.01
N ASN A 251 -26.79 18.80 -8.72
CA ASN A 251 -27.05 19.49 -7.45
C ASN A 251 -26.92 18.55 -6.24
N VAL A 252 -27.48 17.34 -6.33
CA VAL A 252 -27.34 16.33 -5.27
C VAL A 252 -25.88 15.96 -5.05
N LEU A 253 -25.13 15.68 -6.12
CA LEU A 253 -23.70 15.37 -6.05
C LEU A 253 -22.88 16.54 -5.47
N PHE A 254 -23.25 17.78 -5.79
CA PHE A 254 -22.61 18.96 -5.23
C PHE A 254 -22.84 19.06 -3.71
N GLU A 255 -24.06 18.80 -3.23
CA GLU A 255 -24.36 18.75 -1.80
C GLU A 255 -23.58 17.63 -1.07
N GLU A 256 -23.47 16.45 -1.68
CA GLU A 256 -22.69 15.34 -1.15
C GLU A 256 -21.20 15.67 -1.10
N CYS A 257 -20.65 16.24 -2.17
CA CYS A 257 -19.27 16.74 -2.21
C CYS A 257 -19.00 17.76 -1.09
N ASN A 258 -19.95 18.67 -0.83
CA ASN A 258 -19.82 19.64 0.25
C ASN A 258 -19.84 18.99 1.64
N LYS A 259 -20.75 18.04 1.87
CA LYS A 259 -20.78 17.26 3.13
C LYS A 259 -19.47 16.50 3.35
N LEU A 260 -18.95 15.86 2.30
CA LEU A 260 -17.69 15.12 2.35
C LEU A 260 -16.49 16.05 2.59
N ASN A 261 -16.46 17.22 1.95
CA ASN A 261 -15.43 18.23 2.17
C ASN A 261 -15.44 18.75 3.60
N GLU A 262 -16.61 19.02 4.19
CA GLU A 262 -16.71 19.42 5.59
C GLU A 262 -16.29 18.30 6.57
N ALA A 263 -16.60 17.04 6.26
CA ALA A 263 -16.09 15.90 7.02
C ALA A 263 -14.55 15.81 6.93
N ASN A 264 -13.98 15.97 5.74
CA ASN A 264 -12.54 15.94 5.52
C ASN A 264 -11.82 17.09 6.25
N LYS A 265 -12.35 18.32 6.19
CA LYS A 265 -11.84 19.44 6.99
C LYS A 265 -11.89 19.16 8.49
N LYS A 266 -12.95 18.52 9.00
CA LYS A 266 -13.05 18.13 10.42
C LYS A 266 -11.97 17.11 10.79
N LEU A 267 -11.74 16.10 9.95
CA LEU A 267 -10.68 15.10 10.14
C LEU A 267 -9.28 15.74 10.15
N ILE A 268 -8.97 16.64 9.21
CA ILE A 268 -7.70 17.37 9.19
C ILE A 268 -7.52 18.20 10.48
N ARG A 269 -8.57 18.88 10.94
CA ARG A 269 -8.53 19.62 12.22
C ARG A 269 -8.32 18.70 13.42
N GLN A 270 -8.83 17.46 13.38
CA GLN A 270 -8.63 16.48 14.44
C GLN A 270 -7.19 15.94 14.43
N LEU A 271 -6.67 15.55 13.27
CA LEU A 271 -5.28 15.12 13.09
C LEU A 271 -4.29 16.20 13.54
N ASN A 272 -4.53 17.45 13.19
CA ASN A 272 -3.70 18.57 13.66
C ASN A 272 -3.78 18.75 15.19
N ARG A 273 -4.96 18.56 15.80
CA ARG A 273 -5.09 18.61 17.26
C ARG A 273 -4.35 17.46 17.95
N GLU A 274 -4.44 16.25 17.42
CA GLU A 274 -3.74 15.07 17.95
C GLU A 274 -2.21 15.22 17.83
N MET A 275 -1.71 15.80 16.72
CA MET A 275 -0.30 16.18 16.61
C MET A 275 0.13 17.23 17.64
N HIS A 276 -0.69 18.26 17.89
CA HIS A 276 -0.34 19.30 18.85
C HIS A 276 -0.40 18.84 20.31
N ILE A 277 -1.28 17.90 20.66
CA ILE A 277 -1.31 17.28 21.99
C ILE A 277 -0.06 16.42 22.20
N SER A 278 0.38 15.69 21.18
CA SER A 278 1.59 14.84 21.23
C SER A 278 2.90 15.63 21.33
N ALA A 279 2.90 16.93 20.98
CA ALA A 279 4.07 17.81 21.10
C ALA A 279 4.13 18.58 22.44
N SER A 280 3.08 18.52 23.26
CA SER A 280 2.95 19.36 24.47
C SER A 280 3.34 18.67 25.79
N ASP A 281 3.63 17.37 25.79
CA ASP A 281 4.04 16.64 27.02
C ASP A 281 5.56 16.73 27.32
N GLY A 282 6.30 17.54 26.56
CA GLY A 282 7.74 17.74 26.74
C GLY A 282 8.12 19.02 27.49
N LYS A 283 7.72 19.21 28.76
CA LYS A 283 8.38 20.21 29.64
C LYS A 283 8.13 20.02 31.14
N CYS A 284 9.14 19.50 31.85
CA CYS A 284 9.87 20.22 32.90
C CYS A 284 10.88 19.29 33.59
N MET A 285 12.16 19.69 33.65
CA MET A 285 13.00 19.62 34.86
C MET A 285 14.29 20.43 34.62
N SER A 286 14.30 21.61 35.24
CA SER A 286 15.42 22.30 35.91
C SER A 286 16.80 22.38 35.27
N SER A 287 17.17 23.65 35.04
CA SER A 287 18.50 24.25 34.98
C SER A 287 19.52 23.76 36.02
N THR A 288 20.78 23.59 35.60
CA THR A 288 21.96 24.16 36.31
C THR A 288 23.13 24.42 35.36
N SER A 289 23.80 25.53 35.65
CA SER A 289 25.00 26.15 35.08
C SER A 289 26.25 25.26 35.04
N GLY A 290 27.09 25.45 34.02
CA GLY A 290 28.44 24.88 33.94
C GLY A 290 29.21 25.35 32.71
N LYS A 291 29.99 26.44 32.85
CA LYS A 291 30.94 26.95 31.85
C LYS A 291 31.99 25.88 31.53
N GLY A 292 32.24 25.61 30.24
CA GLY A 292 33.37 24.80 29.80
C GLY A 292 33.64 24.91 28.30
N LYS A 293 34.72 25.62 27.94
CA LYS A 293 35.27 25.71 26.58
C LYS A 293 35.81 24.33 26.14
N ARG A 294 35.50 23.88 24.92
CA ARG A 294 36.44 23.57 23.82
C ARG A 294 35.85 22.63 22.74
N LYS A 295 36.14 23.02 21.49
CA LYS A 295 36.28 22.25 20.23
C LYS A 295 35.03 21.67 19.56
N CYS A 296 34.64 22.37 18.49
CA CYS A 296 33.80 21.86 17.40
C CYS A 296 34.43 20.63 16.72
N SER A 297 33.60 19.65 16.41
CA SER A 297 33.83 18.65 15.36
C SER A 297 32.48 18.37 14.70
N PRO A 298 32.37 18.38 13.36
CA PRO A 298 31.10 18.18 12.69
C PRO A 298 30.76 16.69 12.71
N LYS A 299 29.81 16.30 13.56
CA LYS A 299 29.12 15.01 13.43
C LYS A 299 27.92 15.22 12.52
N THR A 300 27.98 14.62 11.34
CA THR A 300 26.82 14.35 10.48
C THR A 300 25.80 13.55 11.29
N SER A 301 24.74 14.21 11.72
CA SER A 301 23.53 13.56 12.23
C SER A 301 22.37 14.16 11.46
N SER A 302 21.97 13.43 10.42
CA SER A 302 20.67 13.63 9.78
C SER A 302 19.58 13.23 10.78
N PRO A 303 18.46 13.98 10.87
CA PRO A 303 17.31 13.55 11.65
C PRO A 303 16.55 12.49 10.84
N LEU A 304 16.91 11.22 11.06
CA LEU A 304 16.19 10.06 10.54
C LEU A 304 15.18 9.58 11.59
N GLU A 305 14.13 10.37 11.82
CA GLU A 305 12.90 9.88 12.46
C GLU A 305 11.68 10.55 11.82
N ARG A 306 11.46 10.26 10.54
CA ARG A 306 10.10 10.10 10.02
C ARG A 306 9.96 8.64 9.67
N LYS A 307 9.37 7.86 10.58
CA LYS A 307 8.66 6.66 10.16
C LYS A 307 7.54 7.16 9.24
N LEU A 308 7.79 7.10 7.93
CA LEU A 308 6.74 7.20 6.95
C LEU A 308 5.91 5.93 7.10
N ASP A 309 4.83 6.07 7.85
CA ASP A 309 3.80 5.06 8.01
C ASP A 309 3.06 4.95 6.67
N PHE A 310 3.49 4.02 5.81
CA PHE A 310 2.87 3.73 4.52
C PHE A 310 1.80 2.63 4.64
N SER A 311 1.04 2.63 5.74
CA SER A 311 0.06 1.60 6.02
C SER A 311 -1.29 1.78 5.32
N ASP A 312 -1.54 2.86 4.57
CA ASP A 312 -2.92 3.18 4.14
C ASP A 312 -3.11 3.50 2.64
N ALA A 313 -2.23 3.00 1.77
CA ALA A 313 -2.45 3.07 0.33
C ALA A 313 -1.99 1.78 -0.40
N ASP A 314 -2.43 0.61 0.09
CA ASP A 314 -2.27 -0.67 -0.61
C ASP A 314 -3.36 -0.86 -1.68
N SER A 315 -3.45 0.08 -2.63
CA SER A 315 -3.97 -0.24 -3.95
C SER A 315 -2.76 -0.49 -4.85
N GLN A 316 -2.36 -1.76 -4.97
CA GLN A 316 -1.37 -2.14 -5.97
C GLN A 316 -1.85 -1.65 -7.34
N ARG A 317 -1.13 -0.69 -7.93
CA ARG A 317 -1.49 -0.15 -9.23
C ARG A 317 -1.38 -1.27 -10.27
N GLN A 318 -2.34 -1.34 -11.18
CA GLN A 318 -2.23 -2.25 -12.31
C GLN A 318 -1.34 -1.62 -13.39
N PRO A 319 -0.56 -2.42 -14.13
CA PRO A 319 0.18 -1.92 -15.28
C PRO A 319 -0.78 -1.27 -16.28
N LEU A 320 -0.32 -0.25 -16.99
CA LEU A 320 -1.10 0.34 -18.08
C LEU A 320 -1.40 -0.77 -19.08
N SER A 321 -2.70 -1.08 -19.27
CA SER A 321 -3.12 -1.97 -20.35
C SER A 321 -2.68 -1.36 -21.68
N PRO A 322 -2.32 -2.17 -22.70
CA PRO A 322 -2.06 -1.65 -24.04
C PRO A 322 -3.23 -0.75 -24.42
N LEU A 323 -2.96 0.54 -24.63
CA LEU A 323 -3.98 1.54 -24.93
C LEU A 323 -4.70 1.05 -26.18
N GLN A 324 -5.94 0.57 -26.01
CA GLN A 324 -6.72 0.06 -27.12
C GLN A 324 -6.79 1.17 -28.17
N SER A 325 -6.31 0.85 -29.36
CA SER A 325 -6.46 1.69 -30.52
C SER A 325 -7.95 1.95 -30.70
N ASN A 326 -8.39 3.17 -30.35
CA ASN A 326 -9.73 3.67 -30.65
C ASN A 326 -9.82 3.83 -32.17
N SER A 327 -9.92 2.72 -32.88
CA SER A 327 -10.30 2.68 -34.28
C SER A 327 -11.82 2.80 -34.35
N PRO A 328 -12.38 3.76 -35.10
CA PRO A 328 -13.82 4.01 -35.17
C PRO A 328 -14.59 2.99 -36.02
N GLU A 329 -14.23 1.69 -35.98
CA GLU A 329 -14.84 0.67 -36.84
C GLU A 329 -15.61 -0.45 -36.11
N SER A 330 -15.60 -0.50 -34.76
CA SER A 330 -16.24 -1.61 -34.03
C SER A 330 -17.72 -1.40 -33.65
N ARG A 331 -18.40 -0.36 -34.17
CA ARG A 331 -19.84 -0.12 -33.88
C ARG A 331 -20.83 -0.71 -34.88
N THR A 332 -20.39 -1.58 -35.80
CA THR A 332 -21.35 -2.34 -36.62
C THR A 332 -21.35 -3.82 -36.25
N ARG A 333 -22.56 -4.30 -35.92
CA ARG A 333 -22.99 -5.70 -35.77
C ARG A 333 -22.78 -6.34 -34.40
N LYS A 334 -23.73 -6.07 -33.49
CA LYS A 334 -24.37 -7.16 -32.74
C LYS A 334 -25.63 -7.57 -33.51
N LYS A 335 -25.66 -8.82 -33.96
CA LYS A 335 -26.89 -9.55 -34.28
C LYS A 335 -27.43 -10.16 -32.99
#